data_AF-A0A7C7G8L9-F1
#
_entry.id   AF-A0A7C7G8L9-F1
#
_cell.length_a   1.000
_cell.length_b   1.000
_cell.length_c   1.000
_cell.angle_alpha   90.00
_cell.angle_beta   90.00
_cell.angle_gamma   90.00
#
_symmetry.space_group_name_H-M   'P 1'
#
loop_
_entity.id
_entity.type
_entity.pdbx_description
1 polymer ?
#
loop_
_entity_poly.entity_id
_entity_poly.type
_entity_poly.pdbx_seq_one_letter_code
_entity_poly.pdbx_strand_id
1 'polypeptide(L)'
;MYLNRKFLLSVVFVILAIQCFSQLSVYLPTSTTGQIIEHQYFTLSYSEKHEQAEWVAYELTKAEVAGVITRTNDFRPDPLVKTQSAQLSDYKESGYDRGHLAPAADMKMSHTAMSESFYLSNMSPQSASFNRGIWSKLEKQVRTWAVENESIYVVTGPVFADFLGEIGASGVSVPGYYYKVILDYTPPEVKAIALVLPNEKGAKTLSEYVVSIDFVESLTGIDFYPQLPDDEEQKLEASKDYSKWSFVPTGTRSHKGADVRGSGAANSIAQQCKGTASSTGVRCKSTTKNSSGYCHNHVGQAGNNATAQPANGSASVRCAGITQAGKRCKRMTTSSNGRCYQHP
;
A
#
# COMPACT_ATOMS: atom_id res chain seq x y z
N MET A 1 -31.52 -60.05 -2.91
CA MET A 1 -31.51 -58.64 -3.32
C MET A 1 -30.15 -58.03 -2.96
N TYR A 2 -29.21 -58.04 -3.91
CA TYR A 2 -27.90 -57.41 -3.76
C TYR A 2 -28.07 -55.91 -4.04
N LEU A 3 -28.20 -55.11 -2.99
CA LEU A 3 -28.20 -53.66 -3.14
C LEU A 3 -26.77 -53.19 -3.43
N ASN A 4 -26.65 -52.42 -4.50
CA ASN A 4 -25.45 -52.20 -5.28
C ASN A 4 -24.45 -51.29 -4.53
N ARG A 5 -23.44 -51.89 -3.90
CA ARG A 5 -22.38 -51.23 -3.10
C ARG A 5 -21.53 -50.21 -3.89
N LYS A 6 -21.67 -50.16 -5.22
CA LYS A 6 -21.05 -49.18 -6.11
C LYS A 6 -21.78 -47.82 -6.15
N PHE A 7 -23.05 -47.77 -5.77
CA PHE A 7 -23.81 -46.50 -5.79
C PHE A 7 -23.50 -45.61 -4.58
N LEU A 8 -23.16 -46.22 -3.43
CA LEU A 8 -22.87 -45.48 -2.20
C LEU A 8 -21.51 -44.74 -2.26
N LEU A 9 -20.53 -45.27 -3.00
CA LEU A 9 -19.19 -44.66 -3.14
C LEU A 9 -19.20 -43.44 -4.08
N SER A 10 -20.10 -43.40 -5.06
CA SER A 10 -20.23 -42.28 -5.99
C SER A 10 -20.92 -41.07 -5.36
N VAL A 11 -21.85 -41.29 -4.41
CA VAL A 11 -22.56 -40.20 -3.73
C VAL A 11 -21.66 -39.49 -2.71
N VAL A 12 -20.75 -40.21 -2.04
CA VAL A 12 -19.80 -39.62 -1.08
C VAL A 12 -18.73 -38.76 -1.80
N PHE A 13 -18.36 -39.10 -3.04
CA PHE A 13 -17.38 -38.32 -3.82
C PHE A 13 -17.95 -37.03 -4.42
N VAL A 14 -19.27 -36.97 -4.66
CA VAL A 14 -19.94 -35.77 -5.16
C VAL A 14 -20.19 -34.75 -4.04
N ILE A 15 -20.38 -35.20 -2.79
CA ILE A 15 -20.55 -34.30 -1.64
C ILE A 15 -19.22 -33.64 -1.23
N LEU A 16 -18.07 -34.27 -1.48
CA LEU A 16 -16.74 -33.67 -1.24
C LEU A 16 -16.26 -32.71 -2.35
N ALA A 17 -16.90 -32.71 -3.52
CA ALA A 17 -16.52 -31.83 -4.63
C ALA A 17 -17.22 -30.46 -4.62
N ILE A 18 -18.13 -30.22 -3.67
CA ILE A 18 -18.90 -28.97 -3.58
C ILE A 18 -18.29 -27.98 -2.56
N GLN A 19 -17.23 -28.34 -1.83
CA GLN A 19 -16.62 -27.45 -0.84
C GLN A 19 -15.53 -26.50 -1.36
N CYS A 20 -15.33 -26.37 -2.68
CA CYS A 20 -14.26 -25.52 -3.23
C CYS A 20 -14.75 -24.22 -3.90
N PHE A 21 -16.02 -23.86 -3.74
CA PHE A 21 -16.59 -22.62 -4.28
C PHE A 21 -17.46 -21.93 -3.23
N SER A 22 -16.83 -21.12 -2.37
CA SER A 22 -17.40 -19.89 -1.76
C SER A 22 -16.60 -19.51 -0.50
N GLN A 23 -15.48 -18.82 -0.64
CA GLN A 23 -14.88 -18.11 0.50
C GLN A 23 -14.94 -16.59 0.36
N LEU A 24 -15.23 -16.07 -0.84
CA LEU A 24 -15.36 -14.62 -1.05
C LEU A 24 -16.68 -14.03 -0.51
N SER A 25 -17.69 -14.86 -0.24
CA SER A 25 -19.01 -14.40 0.17
C SER A 25 -19.10 -14.02 1.66
N VAL A 26 -18.03 -14.17 2.45
CA VAL A 26 -18.13 -14.07 3.92
C VAL A 26 -17.87 -12.65 4.45
N TYR A 27 -17.17 -11.78 3.73
CA TYR A 27 -16.72 -10.47 4.26
C TYR A 27 -16.86 -9.32 3.25
N LEU A 28 -18.02 -9.21 2.60
CA LEU A 28 -18.30 -8.12 1.67
C LEU A 28 -18.79 -6.87 2.43
N PRO A 29 -18.32 -5.66 2.08
CA PRO A 29 -18.90 -4.43 2.63
C PRO A 29 -20.36 -4.25 2.19
N THR A 30 -21.07 -3.38 2.88
CA THR A 30 -22.35 -2.86 2.38
C THR A 30 -22.16 -2.08 1.08
N SER A 31 -23.20 -2.01 0.25
CA SER A 31 -23.21 -1.22 -0.98
C SER A 31 -24.12 -0.01 -0.81
N THR A 32 -23.62 1.18 -1.17
CA THR A 32 -24.42 2.41 -1.14
C THR A 32 -25.16 2.65 -2.45
N THR A 33 -24.78 1.93 -3.52
CA THR A 33 -25.34 2.05 -4.87
C THR A 33 -26.30 0.93 -5.24
N GLY A 34 -26.19 -0.23 -4.57
CA GLY A 34 -26.97 -1.45 -4.82
C GLY A 34 -26.52 -2.26 -6.04
N GLN A 35 -25.44 -1.87 -6.73
CA GLN A 35 -24.95 -2.58 -7.92
C GLN A 35 -23.72 -3.43 -7.61
N ILE A 36 -23.97 -4.63 -7.08
CA ILE A 36 -22.94 -5.64 -6.87
C ILE A 36 -22.64 -6.38 -8.18
N ILE A 37 -21.36 -6.48 -8.52
CA ILE A 37 -20.85 -7.23 -9.67
C ILE A 37 -19.81 -8.24 -9.15
N GLU A 38 -20.07 -9.52 -9.40
CA GLU A 38 -19.20 -10.62 -9.00
C GLU A 38 -18.40 -11.11 -10.21
N HIS A 39 -17.08 -11.01 -10.10
CA HIS A 39 -16.12 -11.64 -11.00
C HIS A 39 -15.53 -12.88 -10.31
N GLN A 40 -14.65 -13.63 -10.99
CA GLN A 40 -14.20 -14.93 -10.47
C GLN A 40 -13.44 -14.83 -9.14
N TYR A 41 -12.66 -13.76 -8.94
CA TYR A 41 -11.75 -13.61 -7.79
C TYR A 41 -11.91 -12.27 -7.03
N PHE A 42 -12.81 -11.41 -7.49
CA PHE A 42 -13.14 -10.18 -6.78
C PHE A 42 -14.60 -9.81 -7.01
N THR A 43 -15.18 -9.12 -6.05
CA THR A 43 -16.51 -8.53 -6.15
C THR A 43 -16.38 -7.03 -6.05
N LEU A 44 -17.20 -6.28 -6.76
CA LEU A 44 -17.22 -4.83 -6.66
C LEU A 44 -18.65 -4.31 -6.48
N SER A 45 -18.76 -3.16 -5.81
CA SER A 45 -19.97 -2.33 -5.85
C SER A 45 -19.72 -1.17 -6.81
N TYR A 46 -20.51 -1.09 -7.87
CA TYR A 46 -20.33 -0.09 -8.92
C TYR A 46 -21.13 1.18 -8.66
N SER A 47 -20.53 2.35 -8.88
CA SER A 47 -21.19 3.64 -8.81
C SER A 47 -21.31 4.25 -10.20
N GLU A 48 -22.50 4.17 -10.78
CA GLU A 48 -22.84 4.81 -12.06
C GLU A 48 -22.55 6.32 -12.04
N LYS A 49 -22.82 7.00 -10.93
CA LYS A 49 -22.51 8.44 -10.74
C LYS A 49 -21.04 8.78 -10.95
N HIS A 50 -20.15 7.84 -10.67
CA HIS A 50 -18.69 8.05 -10.68
C HIS A 50 -17.99 7.27 -11.78
N GLU A 51 -18.73 6.46 -12.55
CA GLU A 51 -18.25 5.54 -13.58
C GLU A 51 -17.11 4.61 -13.12
N GLN A 52 -17.15 4.20 -11.84
CA GLN A 52 -16.13 3.44 -11.13
C GLN A 52 -16.75 2.64 -9.98
N ALA A 53 -16.04 1.63 -9.48
CA ALA A 53 -16.40 0.98 -8.24
C ALA A 53 -16.24 1.92 -7.01
N GLU A 54 -17.23 1.92 -6.11
CA GLU A 54 -17.09 2.52 -4.76
C GLU A 54 -16.25 1.66 -3.83
N TRP A 55 -16.24 0.34 -4.07
CA TRP A 55 -15.31 -0.61 -3.48
C TRP A 55 -15.13 -1.85 -4.36
N VAL A 56 -13.96 -2.46 -4.23
CA VAL A 56 -13.62 -3.79 -4.73
C VAL A 56 -13.13 -4.62 -3.54
N ALA A 57 -13.67 -5.83 -3.39
CA ALA A 57 -13.38 -6.76 -2.31
C ALA A 57 -12.85 -8.08 -2.89
N TYR A 58 -11.78 -8.62 -2.29
CA TYR A 58 -11.20 -9.90 -2.67
C TYR A 58 -10.45 -10.55 -1.51
N GLU A 59 -10.34 -11.86 -1.53
CA GLU A 59 -9.44 -12.62 -0.67
C GLU A 59 -8.07 -12.70 -1.38
N LEU A 60 -7.01 -12.60 -0.59
CA LEU A 60 -5.65 -12.78 -1.08
C LEU A 60 -4.93 -13.78 -0.18
N THR A 61 -4.76 -14.97 -0.71
CA THR A 61 -4.01 -16.05 -0.09
C THR A 61 -2.53 -16.01 -0.46
N LYS A 62 -1.69 -16.62 0.39
CA LYS A 62 -0.28 -16.88 0.09
C LYS A 62 -0.10 -17.66 -1.22
N ALA A 63 -0.98 -18.62 -1.50
CA ALA A 63 -0.96 -19.39 -2.73
C ALA A 63 -1.21 -18.47 -3.95
N GLU A 64 -2.13 -17.52 -3.84
CA GLU A 64 -2.41 -16.57 -4.92
C GLU A 64 -1.27 -15.62 -5.23
N VAL A 65 -0.56 -15.16 -4.19
CA VAL A 65 0.67 -14.37 -4.36
C VAL A 65 1.74 -15.15 -5.15
N ALA A 66 1.80 -16.47 -5.01
CA ALA A 66 2.76 -17.33 -5.71
C ALA A 66 2.41 -17.61 -7.19
N GLY A 67 1.27 -17.11 -7.68
CA GLY A 67 0.82 -17.30 -9.05
C GLY A 67 1.82 -16.80 -10.11
N VAL A 68 1.77 -17.45 -11.28
CA VAL A 68 2.74 -17.27 -12.37
C VAL A 68 2.12 -16.69 -13.64
N ILE A 69 0.81 -16.40 -13.66
CA ILE A 69 0.16 -15.82 -14.82
C ILE A 69 0.70 -14.40 -15.07
N THR A 70 1.07 -14.15 -16.32
CA THR A 70 1.64 -12.87 -16.77
C THR A 70 0.54 -11.86 -17.04
N ARG A 71 0.84 -10.59 -16.73
CA ARG A 71 0.00 -9.44 -17.00
C ARG A 71 -0.35 -9.30 -18.49
N THR A 72 -1.63 -9.13 -18.81
CA THR A 72 -2.19 -9.06 -20.19
C THR A 72 -2.31 -7.63 -20.74
N ASN A 73 -2.61 -6.64 -19.90
CA ASN A 73 -2.91 -5.26 -20.32
C ASN A 73 -4.13 -5.14 -21.27
N ASP A 74 -5.09 -6.06 -21.18
CA ASP A 74 -6.29 -6.14 -22.01
C ASP A 74 -7.45 -5.30 -21.44
N PHE A 75 -7.19 -4.01 -21.25
CA PHE A 75 -8.16 -3.05 -20.72
C PHE A 75 -9.41 -2.96 -21.60
N ARG A 76 -10.59 -3.10 -20.99
CA ARG A 76 -11.88 -3.09 -21.71
C ARG A 76 -13.07 -2.75 -20.79
N PRO A 77 -14.20 -2.30 -21.34
CA PRO A 77 -15.44 -2.16 -20.59
C PRO A 77 -15.85 -3.47 -19.91
N ASP A 78 -16.47 -3.37 -18.74
CA ASP A 78 -16.98 -4.52 -18.00
C ASP A 78 -18.35 -4.92 -18.57
N PRO A 79 -18.51 -6.14 -19.11
CA PRO A 79 -19.79 -6.59 -19.66
C PRO A 79 -20.88 -6.80 -18.59
N LEU A 80 -20.53 -6.82 -17.30
CA LEU A 80 -21.47 -7.02 -16.20
C LEU A 80 -21.99 -5.69 -15.62
N VAL A 81 -21.43 -4.54 -16.02
CA VAL A 81 -22.00 -3.23 -15.69
C VAL A 81 -23.31 -3.06 -16.46
N LYS A 82 -24.40 -2.79 -15.74
CA LYS A 82 -25.76 -2.76 -16.31
C LYS A 82 -26.00 -1.53 -17.17
N THR A 83 -25.32 -0.43 -16.90
CA THR A 83 -25.42 0.80 -17.69
C THR A 83 -24.14 1.05 -18.50
N GLN A 84 -23.68 2.29 -18.60
CA GLN A 84 -22.39 2.60 -19.21
C GLN A 84 -21.27 2.36 -18.19
N SER A 85 -20.07 2.15 -18.71
CA SER A 85 -18.85 2.17 -17.91
C SER A 85 -17.84 3.09 -18.56
N ALA A 86 -16.86 3.52 -17.79
CA ALA A 86 -15.69 4.21 -18.30
C ALA A 86 -15.14 3.51 -19.56
N GLN A 87 -14.67 4.31 -20.51
CA GLN A 87 -14.09 3.89 -21.78
C GLN A 87 -12.59 4.17 -21.80
N LEU A 88 -11.85 3.49 -22.68
CA LEU A 88 -10.42 3.76 -22.88
C LEU A 88 -10.15 5.21 -23.33
N SER A 89 -11.08 5.80 -24.08
CA SER A 89 -11.01 7.19 -24.51
C SER A 89 -11.06 8.18 -23.35
N ASP A 90 -11.71 7.83 -22.23
CA ASP A 90 -11.84 8.74 -21.09
C ASP A 90 -10.51 9.00 -20.39
N TYR A 91 -9.63 7.99 -20.40
CA TYR A 91 -8.30 8.08 -19.82
C TYR A 91 -7.26 8.69 -20.76
N LYS A 92 -7.54 8.76 -22.07
CA LYS A 92 -6.60 9.27 -23.06
C LYS A 92 -6.34 10.76 -22.81
N GLU A 93 -5.06 11.13 -22.69
CA GLU A 93 -4.62 12.53 -22.49
C GLU A 93 -5.16 13.20 -21.21
N SER A 94 -5.79 12.44 -20.30
CA SER A 94 -6.33 12.93 -19.03
C SER A 94 -5.26 13.32 -18.00
N GLY A 95 -4.03 12.82 -18.15
CA GLY A 95 -2.96 12.93 -17.16
C GLY A 95 -3.01 11.88 -16.03
N TYR A 96 -4.04 11.03 -16.01
CA TYR A 96 -4.20 9.96 -15.01
C TYR A 96 -3.86 8.58 -15.58
N ASP A 97 -3.31 7.72 -14.73
CA ASP A 97 -3.17 6.30 -15.01
C ASP A 97 -4.53 5.59 -14.84
N ARG A 98 -4.71 4.49 -15.60
CA ARG A 98 -5.73 3.47 -15.32
C ARG A 98 -5.28 2.64 -14.11
N GLY A 99 -5.46 3.21 -12.91
CA GLY A 99 -5.05 2.60 -11.65
C GLY A 99 -5.97 1.46 -11.27
N HIS A 100 -5.42 0.29 -10.97
CA HIS A 100 -6.21 -0.86 -10.54
C HIS A 100 -6.68 -0.67 -9.10
N LEU A 101 -7.92 -1.09 -8.80
CA LEU A 101 -8.38 -1.26 -7.43
C LEU A 101 -7.96 -2.65 -6.90
N ALA A 102 -8.44 -3.73 -7.51
CA ALA A 102 -7.87 -5.07 -7.39
C ALA A 102 -6.66 -5.21 -8.34
N PRO A 103 -5.41 -5.32 -7.83
CA PRO A 103 -4.22 -5.29 -8.66
C PRO A 103 -4.07 -6.57 -9.50
N ALA A 104 -3.64 -6.44 -10.76
CA ALA A 104 -3.35 -7.62 -11.60
C ALA A 104 -2.27 -8.54 -10.98
N ALA A 105 -1.36 -7.99 -10.18
CA ALA A 105 -0.33 -8.76 -9.48
C ALA A 105 -0.89 -9.64 -8.35
N ASP A 106 -2.14 -9.44 -7.94
CA ASP A 106 -2.85 -10.26 -6.96
C ASP A 106 -3.69 -11.34 -7.68
N MET A 107 -3.92 -11.20 -8.99
CA MET A 107 -4.76 -12.09 -9.81
C MET A 107 -3.95 -13.09 -10.66
N LYS A 108 -2.78 -13.52 -10.17
CA LYS A 108 -1.82 -14.34 -10.94
C LYS A 108 -2.09 -15.84 -10.96
N MET A 109 -3.20 -16.31 -10.38
CA MET A 109 -3.54 -17.75 -10.34
C MET A 109 -4.39 -18.23 -11.50
N SER A 110 -5.13 -17.32 -12.12
CA SER A 110 -6.11 -17.64 -13.16
C SER A 110 -5.94 -16.67 -14.31
N HIS A 111 -5.91 -17.20 -15.54
CA HIS A 111 -5.96 -16.37 -16.75
C HIS A 111 -7.21 -15.50 -16.81
N THR A 112 -8.33 -16.05 -16.32
CA THR A 112 -9.61 -15.35 -16.23
C THR A 112 -9.49 -14.21 -15.23
N ALA A 113 -9.08 -14.46 -13.99
CA ALA A 113 -8.88 -13.42 -12.98
C ALA A 113 -7.94 -12.31 -13.45
N MET A 114 -6.83 -12.68 -14.09
CA MET A 114 -5.88 -11.74 -14.67
C MET A 114 -6.58 -10.85 -15.70
N SER A 115 -7.33 -11.43 -16.63
CA SER A 115 -8.05 -10.69 -17.67
C SER A 115 -9.18 -9.84 -17.09
N GLU A 116 -9.96 -10.33 -16.13
CA GLU A 116 -11.03 -9.59 -15.46
C GLU A 116 -10.49 -8.40 -14.67
N SER A 117 -9.27 -8.51 -14.11
CA SER A 117 -8.63 -7.37 -13.42
C SER A 117 -8.41 -6.15 -14.32
N PHE A 118 -8.49 -6.30 -15.65
CA PHE A 118 -8.38 -5.22 -16.63
C PHE A 118 -9.72 -4.60 -17.04
N TYR A 119 -10.84 -5.03 -16.44
CA TYR A 119 -12.11 -4.33 -16.64
C TYR A 119 -12.05 -2.90 -16.13
N LEU A 120 -12.65 -1.97 -16.87
CA LEU A 120 -12.65 -0.55 -16.53
C LEU A 120 -13.50 -0.25 -15.27
N SER A 121 -14.40 -1.15 -14.87
CA SER A 121 -15.08 -1.13 -13.56
C SER A 121 -14.13 -1.31 -12.37
N ASN A 122 -12.98 -1.95 -12.59
CA ASN A 122 -11.88 -2.13 -11.62
C ASN A 122 -10.78 -1.04 -11.78
N MET A 123 -11.01 -0.03 -12.62
CA MET A 123 -10.08 1.08 -12.81
C MET A 123 -10.55 2.34 -12.12
N SER A 124 -9.58 3.16 -11.70
CA SER A 124 -9.83 4.49 -11.18
C SER A 124 -8.74 5.48 -11.64
N PRO A 125 -9.05 6.77 -11.88
CA PRO A 125 -8.07 7.79 -12.26
C PRO A 125 -7.06 8.09 -11.15
N GLN A 126 -5.90 7.42 -11.22
CA GLN A 126 -4.83 7.60 -10.26
C GLN A 126 -3.73 8.49 -10.83
N SER A 127 -3.26 9.47 -10.04
CA SER A 127 -2.06 10.23 -10.38
C SER A 127 -0.90 9.27 -10.65
N ALA A 128 -0.14 9.49 -11.73
CA ALA A 128 0.96 8.59 -12.08
C ALA A 128 2.00 8.46 -10.94
N SER A 129 2.19 9.52 -10.15
CA SER A 129 3.09 9.52 -8.99
C SER A 129 2.54 8.77 -7.78
N PHE A 130 1.22 8.71 -7.66
CA PHE A 130 0.51 7.94 -6.64
C PHE A 130 0.54 6.44 -7.00
N ASN A 131 -0.02 6.08 -8.16
CA ASN A 131 -0.16 4.72 -8.67
C ASN A 131 1.18 3.96 -8.68
N ARG A 132 2.16 4.53 -9.37
CA ARG A 132 3.49 3.91 -9.56
C ARG A 132 4.39 4.07 -8.33
N GLY A 133 3.96 4.88 -7.36
CA GLY A 133 4.71 5.26 -6.17
C GLY A 133 4.18 4.57 -4.92
N ILE A 134 3.46 5.33 -4.09
CA ILE A 134 3.04 4.87 -2.76
C ILE A 134 1.96 3.78 -2.84
N TRP A 135 1.07 3.84 -3.83
CA TRP A 135 0.05 2.81 -4.02
C TRP A 135 0.68 1.45 -4.37
N SER A 136 1.58 1.41 -5.35
CA SER A 136 2.35 0.19 -5.66
C SER A 136 3.17 -0.34 -4.47
N LYS A 137 3.65 0.54 -3.57
CA LYS A 137 4.30 0.10 -2.32
C LYS A 137 3.29 -0.55 -1.37
N LEU A 138 2.11 0.04 -1.21
CA LEU A 138 1.04 -0.53 -0.40
C LEU A 138 0.58 -1.89 -0.96
N GLU A 139 0.38 -2.03 -2.27
CA GLU A 139 0.03 -3.32 -2.89
C GLU A 139 1.10 -4.39 -2.63
N LYS A 140 2.39 -4.03 -2.64
CA LYS A 140 3.47 -4.95 -2.27
C LYS A 140 3.38 -5.35 -0.80
N GLN A 141 3.09 -4.40 0.08
CA GLN A 141 2.93 -4.64 1.51
C GLN A 141 1.73 -5.56 1.79
N VAL A 142 0.60 -5.37 1.10
CA VAL A 142 -0.58 -6.24 1.19
C VAL A 142 -0.23 -7.67 0.79
N ARG A 143 0.51 -7.88 -0.31
CA ARG A 143 1.00 -9.22 -0.66
C ARG A 143 1.96 -9.81 0.37
N THR A 144 2.80 -9.00 1.02
CA THR A 144 3.63 -9.47 2.15
C THR A 144 2.75 -9.95 3.30
N TRP A 145 1.73 -9.18 3.68
CA TRP A 145 0.78 -9.58 4.72
C TRP A 145 0.02 -10.85 4.37
N ALA A 146 -0.43 -11.03 3.13
CA ALA A 146 -1.07 -12.27 2.70
C ALA A 146 -0.15 -13.50 2.87
N VAL A 147 1.14 -13.35 2.58
CA VAL A 147 2.12 -14.43 2.77
C VAL A 147 2.37 -14.73 4.24
N GLU A 148 2.42 -13.71 5.09
CA GLU A 148 2.69 -13.84 6.53
C GLU A 148 1.52 -14.42 7.31
N ASN A 149 0.29 -14.11 6.92
CA ASN A 149 -0.93 -14.52 7.61
C ASN A 149 -1.70 -15.65 6.89
N GLU A 150 -1.10 -16.25 5.85
CA GLU A 150 -1.65 -17.28 4.96
C GLU A 150 -2.84 -16.85 4.09
N SER A 151 -3.78 -16.04 4.61
CA SER A 151 -4.84 -15.37 3.86
C SER A 151 -5.23 -14.04 4.52
N ILE A 152 -5.68 -13.08 3.71
CA ILE A 152 -6.28 -11.82 4.16
C ILE A 152 -7.45 -11.44 3.25
N TYR A 153 -8.44 -10.74 3.81
CA TYR A 153 -9.53 -10.13 3.05
C TYR A 153 -9.23 -8.66 2.81
N VAL A 154 -9.25 -8.24 1.55
CA VAL A 154 -8.89 -6.89 1.11
C VAL A 154 -10.12 -6.22 0.54
N VAL A 155 -10.46 -5.06 1.09
CA VAL A 155 -11.43 -4.12 0.52
C VAL A 155 -10.70 -2.85 0.14
N THR A 156 -10.94 -2.33 -1.06
CA THR A 156 -10.25 -1.14 -1.56
C THR A 156 -11.15 -0.31 -2.44
N GLY A 157 -10.99 1.00 -2.39
CA GLY A 157 -11.80 1.89 -3.18
C GLY A 157 -11.34 3.33 -3.16
N PRO A 158 -11.94 4.17 -4.00
CA PRO A 158 -11.81 5.62 -3.94
C PRO A 158 -12.62 6.23 -2.79
N VAL A 159 -12.24 7.43 -2.36
CA VAL A 159 -13.08 8.30 -1.54
C VAL A 159 -13.63 9.41 -2.43
N PHE A 160 -14.94 9.46 -2.62
CA PHE A 160 -15.59 10.40 -3.53
C PHE A 160 -15.98 11.75 -2.91
N ALA A 161 -15.97 11.90 -1.58
CA ALA A 161 -16.36 13.14 -0.92
C ALA A 161 -15.53 14.37 -1.38
N ASP A 162 -14.27 14.14 -1.76
CA ASP A 162 -13.29 15.17 -2.17
C ASP A 162 -12.73 14.90 -3.58
N PHE A 163 -13.56 14.56 -4.56
CA PHE A 163 -13.08 14.30 -5.92
C PHE A 163 -12.56 15.58 -6.61
N LEU A 164 -11.49 15.45 -7.39
CA LEU A 164 -10.67 16.53 -7.97
C LEU A 164 -11.14 17.03 -9.34
N GLY A 165 -12.30 16.54 -9.81
CA GLY A 165 -12.84 16.78 -11.15
C GLY A 165 -13.22 15.46 -11.85
N GLU A 166 -13.43 15.53 -13.16
CA GLU A 166 -13.84 14.39 -13.98
C GLU A 166 -12.95 14.29 -15.22
N ILE A 167 -12.84 13.09 -15.79
CA ILE A 167 -12.13 12.83 -17.04
C ILE A 167 -13.06 12.18 -18.07
N GLY A 168 -12.78 12.45 -19.35
CA GLY A 168 -13.47 11.79 -20.45
C GLY A 168 -14.91 12.24 -20.68
N ALA A 169 -15.53 11.62 -21.68
CA ALA A 169 -16.92 11.91 -22.05
C ALA A 169 -17.92 11.24 -21.10
N SER A 170 -17.51 10.15 -20.45
CA SER A 170 -18.33 9.45 -19.47
C SER A 170 -18.39 10.16 -18.11
N GLY A 171 -17.55 11.18 -17.87
CA GLY A 171 -17.56 11.92 -16.59
C GLY A 171 -16.94 11.12 -15.43
N VAL A 172 -15.87 10.35 -15.71
CA VAL A 172 -15.23 9.50 -14.71
C VAL A 172 -14.61 10.37 -13.62
N SER A 173 -15.13 10.32 -12.39
CA SER A 173 -14.67 11.16 -11.30
C SER A 173 -13.20 10.86 -10.94
N VAL A 174 -12.43 11.87 -10.57
CA VAL A 174 -11.05 11.71 -10.11
C VAL A 174 -11.04 11.74 -8.58
N PRO A 175 -10.81 10.62 -7.87
CA PRO A 175 -10.83 10.61 -6.41
C PRO A 175 -9.70 11.46 -5.80
N GLY A 176 -9.98 12.16 -4.70
CA GLY A 176 -8.97 12.86 -3.91
C GLY A 176 -8.14 11.93 -3.04
N TYR A 177 -8.71 10.81 -2.62
CA TYR A 177 -8.07 9.80 -1.78
C TYR A 177 -8.48 8.40 -2.20
N TYR A 178 -7.68 7.42 -1.79
CA TYR A 178 -7.98 5.99 -1.89
C TYR A 178 -7.75 5.32 -0.55
N TYR A 179 -8.51 4.25 -0.31
CA TYR A 179 -8.37 3.44 0.88
C TYR A 179 -8.09 1.97 0.56
N LYS A 180 -7.45 1.30 1.52
CA LYS A 180 -7.47 -0.15 1.66
C LYS A 180 -7.83 -0.48 3.10
N VAL A 181 -8.82 -1.34 3.29
CA VAL A 181 -9.17 -1.99 4.54
C VAL A 181 -8.81 -3.47 4.40
N ILE A 182 -8.04 -3.99 5.35
CA ILE A 182 -7.54 -5.37 5.33
C ILE A 182 -7.93 -6.05 6.63
N LEU A 183 -8.46 -7.26 6.52
CA LEU A 183 -8.83 -8.13 7.63
C LEU A 183 -8.06 -9.44 7.55
N ASP A 184 -7.40 -9.81 8.65
CA ASP A 184 -6.98 -11.18 8.93
C ASP A 184 -7.91 -11.73 10.02
N TYR A 185 -8.80 -12.63 9.62
CA TYR A 185 -9.79 -13.25 10.50
C TYR A 185 -9.42 -14.70 10.84
N THR A 186 -8.12 -15.00 10.94
CA THR A 186 -7.61 -16.33 11.25
C THR A 186 -7.24 -16.44 12.73
N PRO A 187 -7.90 -17.30 13.54
CA PRO A 187 -7.50 -17.53 14.92
C PRO A 187 -6.06 -18.07 15.03
N PRO A 188 -5.31 -17.75 16.11
CA PRO A 188 -5.77 -17.09 17.33
C PRO A 188 -5.66 -15.55 17.32
N GLU A 189 -5.10 -14.94 16.28
CA GLU A 189 -4.87 -13.48 16.22
C GLU A 189 -5.72 -12.85 15.11
N VAL A 190 -6.94 -12.46 15.45
CA VAL A 190 -7.78 -11.63 14.57
C VAL A 190 -7.30 -10.17 14.64
N LYS A 191 -7.14 -9.54 13.48
CA LYS A 191 -6.68 -8.16 13.34
C LYS A 191 -7.15 -7.54 12.03
N ALA A 192 -7.34 -6.22 12.05
CA ALA A 192 -7.64 -5.44 10.87
C ALA A 192 -6.72 -4.23 10.78
N ILE A 193 -6.60 -3.64 9.58
CA ILE A 193 -5.89 -2.38 9.36
C ILE A 193 -6.51 -1.63 8.19
N ALA A 194 -6.65 -0.31 8.35
CA ALA A 194 -7.09 0.58 7.29
C ALA A 194 -6.02 1.64 6.99
N LEU A 195 -5.88 1.98 5.72
CA LEU A 195 -5.02 3.08 5.27
C LEU A 195 -5.80 3.98 4.31
N VAL A 196 -5.66 5.30 4.47
CA VAL A 196 -6.20 6.31 3.55
C VAL A 196 -5.06 7.17 3.02
N LEU A 197 -4.91 7.20 1.70
CA LEU A 197 -3.81 7.89 1.03
C LEU A 197 -4.34 8.92 0.02
N PRO A 198 -3.78 10.14 -0.03
CA PRO A 198 -4.16 11.14 -1.02
C PRO A 198 -3.70 10.69 -2.42
N ASN A 199 -4.47 11.02 -3.45
CA ASN A 199 -4.19 10.73 -4.87
C ASN A 199 -3.05 11.60 -5.44
N GLU A 200 -1.92 11.59 -4.75
CA GLU A 200 -0.72 12.37 -5.07
C GLU A 200 0.54 11.58 -4.72
N LYS A 201 1.71 12.21 -4.94
CA LYS A 201 2.99 11.60 -4.57
C LYS A 201 3.06 11.41 -3.06
N GLY A 202 3.11 10.16 -2.60
CA GLY A 202 3.24 9.86 -1.18
C GLY A 202 4.49 10.50 -0.55
N ALA A 203 4.27 11.28 0.51
CA ALA A 203 5.31 12.02 1.23
C ALA A 203 5.78 11.32 2.53
N LYS A 204 4.96 10.41 3.07
CA LYS A 204 5.18 9.71 4.34
C LYS A 204 5.42 8.21 4.14
N THR A 205 5.80 7.52 5.21
CA THR A 205 5.82 6.04 5.26
C THR A 205 4.39 5.48 5.31
N LEU A 206 4.20 4.22 4.90
CA LEU A 206 2.86 3.60 4.86
C LEU A 206 2.16 3.60 6.23
N SER A 207 2.89 3.31 7.30
CA SER A 207 2.36 3.30 8.66
C SER A 207 1.79 4.66 9.11
N GLU A 208 2.28 5.76 8.54
CA GLU A 208 1.77 7.11 8.85
C GLU A 208 0.44 7.44 8.15
N TYR A 209 -0.07 6.56 7.28
CA TYR A 209 -1.39 6.67 6.66
C TYR A 209 -2.42 5.74 7.31
N VAL A 210 -2.04 5.02 8.37
CA VAL A 210 -2.97 4.14 9.09
C VAL A 210 -4.04 4.96 9.80
N VAL A 211 -5.28 4.53 9.63
CA VAL A 211 -6.48 5.09 10.24
C VAL A 211 -7.34 3.96 10.82
N SER A 212 -8.41 4.32 11.52
CA SER A 212 -9.43 3.34 11.95
C SER A 212 -10.36 3.02 10.79
N ILE A 213 -11.02 1.86 10.83
CA ILE A 213 -12.05 1.52 9.84
C ILE A 213 -13.23 2.49 10.00
N ASP A 214 -13.64 2.82 11.23
CA ASP A 214 -14.65 3.87 11.52
C ASP A 214 -14.38 5.18 10.76
N PHE A 215 -13.10 5.54 10.61
CA PHE A 215 -12.74 6.75 9.87
C PHE A 215 -12.97 6.58 8.38
N VAL A 216 -12.65 5.42 7.80
CA VAL A 216 -12.98 5.10 6.41
C VAL A 216 -14.49 5.10 6.20
N GLU A 217 -15.27 4.48 7.09
CA GLU A 217 -16.74 4.49 7.05
C GLU A 217 -17.30 5.91 7.06
N SER A 218 -16.74 6.80 7.91
CA SER A 218 -17.17 8.20 7.96
C SER A 218 -16.91 8.97 6.67
N LEU A 219 -15.95 8.52 5.85
CA LEU A 219 -15.62 9.12 4.56
C LEU A 219 -16.45 8.54 3.40
N THR A 220 -16.87 7.28 3.51
CA THR A 220 -17.48 6.53 2.40
C THR A 220 -18.97 6.27 2.58
N GLY A 221 -19.47 6.22 3.82
CA GLY A 221 -20.80 5.72 4.15
C GLY A 221 -20.96 4.21 3.96
N ILE A 222 -19.86 3.48 3.75
CA ILE A 222 -19.82 2.02 3.65
C ILE A 222 -19.55 1.46 5.04
N ASP A 223 -20.40 0.53 5.46
CA ASP A 223 -20.17 -0.37 6.60
C ASP A 223 -19.31 -1.58 6.14
N PHE A 224 -18.17 -1.78 6.78
CA PHE A 224 -17.20 -2.82 6.43
C PHE A 224 -17.30 -4.04 7.36
N TYR A 225 -17.33 -5.23 6.76
CA TYR A 225 -17.44 -6.49 7.51
C TYR A 225 -18.70 -6.65 8.37
N PRO A 226 -19.91 -6.22 7.91
CA PRO A 226 -21.18 -6.30 8.67
C PRO A 226 -21.63 -7.72 9.02
N GLN A 227 -20.90 -8.73 8.53
CA GLN A 227 -21.13 -10.14 8.83
C GLN A 227 -20.44 -10.59 10.13
N LEU A 228 -19.53 -9.78 10.68
CA LEU A 228 -18.86 -10.07 11.94
C LEU A 228 -19.81 -9.86 13.13
N PRO A 229 -19.59 -10.54 14.27
CA PRO A 229 -20.30 -10.19 15.50
C PRO A 229 -20.02 -8.73 15.89
N ASP A 230 -21.05 -7.97 16.22
CA ASP A 230 -20.97 -6.53 16.54
C ASP A 230 -19.84 -6.18 17.53
N ASP A 231 -19.61 -7.04 18.54
CA ASP A 231 -18.60 -6.77 19.56
C ASP A 231 -17.16 -7.03 19.08
N GLU A 232 -16.96 -7.87 18.07
CA GLU A 232 -15.68 -8.08 17.41
C GLU A 232 -15.42 -6.99 16.37
N GLU A 233 -16.43 -6.71 15.54
CA GLU A 233 -16.45 -5.64 14.55
C GLU A 233 -16.07 -4.29 15.21
N GLN A 234 -16.85 -3.82 16.18
CA GLN A 234 -16.59 -2.54 16.87
C GLN A 234 -15.18 -2.43 17.47
N LYS A 235 -14.61 -3.55 17.94
CA LYS A 235 -13.23 -3.55 18.48
C LYS A 235 -12.19 -3.44 17.37
N LEU A 236 -12.40 -4.15 16.25
CA LEU A 236 -11.50 -4.13 15.11
C LEU A 236 -11.54 -2.77 14.41
N GLU A 237 -12.72 -2.22 14.24
CA GLU A 237 -12.94 -1.03 13.43
C GLU A 237 -12.46 0.25 14.10
N ALA A 238 -12.65 0.36 15.43
CA ALA A 238 -12.18 1.50 16.21
C ALA A 238 -10.65 1.56 16.34
N SER A 239 -9.94 0.46 16.10
CA SER A 239 -8.50 0.36 16.31
C SER A 239 -7.69 1.10 15.25
N LYS A 240 -6.61 1.75 15.70
CA LYS A 240 -5.52 2.28 14.84
C LYS A 240 -4.19 1.60 15.10
N ASP A 241 -4.20 0.57 15.95
CA ASP A 241 -2.99 -0.13 16.33
C ASP A 241 -2.55 -1.07 15.22
N TYR A 242 -1.49 -0.67 14.53
CA TYR A 242 -0.89 -1.45 13.46
C TYR A 242 0.29 -2.31 13.93
N SER A 243 0.56 -2.40 15.24
CA SER A 243 1.73 -3.12 15.77
C SER A 243 1.75 -4.61 15.45
N LYS A 244 0.58 -5.20 15.20
CA LYS A 244 0.39 -6.60 14.77
C LYS A 244 0.64 -6.83 13.27
N TRP A 245 0.90 -5.76 12.52
CA TRP A 245 1.16 -5.80 11.09
C TRP A 245 2.63 -5.46 10.84
N SER A 246 3.34 -6.33 10.12
CA SER A 246 4.72 -6.05 9.74
C SER A 246 4.74 -4.90 8.72
N PHE A 247 5.64 -3.94 8.85
CA PHE A 247 5.89 -2.99 7.76
C PHE A 247 7.29 -3.24 7.24
N VAL A 248 7.40 -3.58 5.95
CA VAL A 248 8.70 -3.79 5.32
C VAL A 248 9.47 -2.46 5.39
N PRO A 249 10.62 -2.40 6.06
CA PRO A 249 11.43 -1.20 6.07
C PRO A 249 11.82 -0.86 4.63
N THR A 250 11.54 0.36 4.19
CA THR A 250 11.99 0.85 2.88
C THR A 250 13.52 0.93 2.88
N GLY A 251 14.22 -0.17 2.60
CA GLY A 251 15.68 -0.20 2.76
C GLY A 251 16.45 -1.47 2.39
N THR A 252 15.85 -2.62 2.08
CA THR A 252 16.62 -3.80 1.65
C THR A 252 16.43 -4.07 0.16
N ARG A 253 17.42 -3.66 -0.64
CA ARG A 253 17.59 -4.20 -2.00
C ARG A 253 17.91 -5.68 -1.86
N SER A 254 16.97 -6.54 -2.26
CA SER A 254 17.26 -7.96 -2.48
C SER A 254 18.17 -8.07 -3.71
N HIS A 255 19.46 -8.28 -3.50
CA HIS A 255 20.31 -8.88 -4.53
C HIS A 255 20.18 -10.39 -4.42
N LYS A 256 19.45 -10.99 -5.36
CA LYS A 256 19.64 -12.41 -5.72
C LYS A 256 20.90 -12.51 -6.57
N GLY A 257 21.83 -13.36 -6.14
CA GLY A 257 23.04 -13.72 -6.87
C GLY A 257 23.96 -14.49 -5.93
N ALA A 258 23.88 -15.82 -5.99
CA ALA A 258 24.69 -16.73 -5.21
C ALA A 258 26.19 -16.56 -5.53
N ASP A 259 27.04 -16.56 -4.50
CA ASP A 259 28.10 -17.56 -4.43
C ASP A 259 28.75 -17.66 -3.05
N VAL A 260 29.21 -18.88 -2.77
CA VAL A 260 29.69 -19.41 -1.50
C VAL A 260 31.05 -18.81 -1.10
N ARG A 261 31.21 -18.40 0.17
CA ARG A 261 32.31 -18.79 1.10
C ARG A 261 32.38 -17.86 2.33
N GLY A 262 32.20 -18.48 3.51
CA GLY A 262 33.17 -18.42 4.60
C GLY A 262 33.28 -17.15 5.47
N SER A 263 33.20 -17.41 6.78
CA SER A 263 33.83 -16.68 7.91
C SER A 263 33.17 -15.41 8.46
N GLY A 264 32.45 -15.57 9.57
CA GLY A 264 32.94 -15.19 10.89
C GLY A 264 33.04 -13.71 11.28
N ALA A 265 32.38 -13.40 12.40
CA ALA A 265 32.66 -12.31 13.36
C ALA A 265 32.25 -10.88 12.93
N ALA A 266 31.72 -10.01 13.78
CA ALA A 266 31.38 -10.06 15.20
C ALA A 266 30.33 -8.96 15.46
N ASN A 267 29.51 -9.17 16.48
CA ASN A 267 28.59 -8.20 17.04
C ASN A 267 29.41 -6.98 17.56
N SER A 268 29.58 -5.93 16.76
CA SER A 268 30.41 -4.78 17.14
C SER A 268 29.67 -3.92 18.18
N ILE A 269 30.09 -4.08 19.43
CA ILE A 269 29.67 -3.24 20.56
C ILE A 269 30.00 -1.78 20.19
N ALA A 270 29.03 -0.89 20.38
CA ALA A 270 29.23 0.53 20.12
C ALA A 270 30.34 1.07 21.03
N GLN A 271 31.39 1.62 20.45
CA GLN A 271 32.53 2.21 21.16
C GLN A 271 32.60 3.72 20.90
N GLN A 272 33.19 4.50 21.81
CA GLN A 272 33.35 5.94 21.59
C GLN A 272 34.32 6.22 20.43
N CYS A 273 33.95 7.18 19.58
CA CYS A 273 34.73 7.59 18.43
C CYS A 273 36.16 8.00 18.82
N LYS A 274 37.14 7.57 18.00
CA LYS A 274 38.56 7.88 18.14
C LYS A 274 38.97 9.25 17.58
N GLY A 275 38.08 9.89 16.81
CA GLY A 275 38.38 11.14 16.13
C GLY A 275 38.47 12.35 17.08
N THR A 276 39.27 13.33 16.68
CA THR A 276 39.37 14.63 17.37
C THR A 276 38.85 15.74 16.46
N ALA A 277 38.16 16.72 17.04
CA ALA A 277 37.69 17.88 16.31
C ALA A 277 38.88 18.76 15.90
N SER A 278 39.07 18.99 14.60
CA SER A 278 40.20 19.77 14.07
C SER A 278 40.22 21.23 14.55
N SER A 279 39.09 21.76 15.01
CA SER A 279 38.96 23.13 15.53
C SER A 279 39.29 23.28 17.01
N THR A 280 39.18 22.22 17.82
CA THR A 280 39.33 22.31 19.29
C THR A 280 40.32 21.30 19.87
N GLY A 281 40.77 20.31 19.08
CA GLY A 281 41.62 19.20 19.53
C GLY A 281 40.91 18.20 20.46
N VAL A 282 39.65 18.46 20.83
CA VAL A 282 38.89 17.62 21.77
C VAL A 282 38.40 16.36 21.09
N ARG A 283 38.46 15.23 21.82
CA ARG A 283 37.99 13.93 21.35
C ARG A 283 36.47 13.90 21.18
N CYS A 284 36.03 13.31 20.06
CA CYS A 284 34.62 13.15 19.72
C CYS A 284 33.89 12.31 20.78
N LYS A 285 32.74 12.81 21.25
CA LYS A 285 31.91 12.14 22.26
C LYS A 285 30.90 11.16 21.66
N SER A 286 30.73 11.15 20.34
CA SER A 286 29.80 10.25 19.65
C SER A 286 30.28 8.80 19.69
N THR A 287 29.36 7.85 19.82
CA THR A 287 29.65 6.42 19.70
C THR A 287 29.57 5.95 18.24
N THR A 288 30.32 4.91 17.90
CA THR A 288 30.37 4.32 16.57
C THR A 288 30.49 2.80 16.68
N LYS A 289 29.80 2.10 15.78
CA LYS A 289 29.95 0.65 15.57
C LYS A 289 30.90 0.32 14.41
N ASN A 290 31.47 1.36 13.77
CA ASN A 290 32.41 1.22 12.68
C ASN A 290 33.70 0.54 13.18
N SER A 291 34.16 -0.48 12.44
CA SER A 291 35.38 -1.24 12.75
C SER A 291 36.64 -0.37 12.80
N SER A 292 36.67 0.74 12.05
CA SER A 292 37.76 1.73 12.11
C SER A 292 37.82 2.50 13.45
N GLY A 293 36.74 2.50 14.23
CA GLY A 293 36.61 3.27 15.46
C GLY A 293 36.35 4.77 15.24
N TYR A 294 36.08 5.22 14.01
CA TYR A 294 35.73 6.62 13.70
C TYR A 294 34.24 6.75 13.35
N CYS A 295 33.60 7.85 13.77
CA CYS A 295 32.22 8.16 13.39
C CYS A 295 32.23 8.87 12.02
N HIS A 296 31.04 9.10 11.45
CA HIS A 296 30.89 9.72 10.14
C HIS A 296 31.57 11.10 10.02
N ASN A 297 31.78 11.81 11.13
CA ASN A 297 32.47 13.11 11.13
C ASN A 297 34.01 13.01 11.15
N HIS A 298 34.57 11.82 11.38
CA HIS A 298 36.01 11.61 11.52
C HIS A 298 36.54 10.46 10.66
N VAL A 299 35.79 10.00 9.66
CA VAL A 299 36.21 8.92 8.74
C VAL A 299 37.52 9.26 8.02
N GLY A 300 37.76 10.54 7.73
CA GLY A 300 39.00 11.03 7.10
C GLY A 300 40.24 11.04 8.00
N GLN A 301 40.10 10.68 9.28
CA GLN A 301 41.25 10.46 10.18
C GLN A 301 41.69 8.99 10.19
N ALA A 302 41.02 8.11 9.43
CA ALA A 302 41.51 6.78 9.10
C ALA A 302 42.34 6.88 7.81
N GLY A 303 43.67 6.84 7.91
CA GLY A 303 44.60 7.30 6.87
C GLY A 303 44.48 6.68 5.45
N ASN A 304 44.84 7.54 4.48
CA ASN A 304 45.36 7.35 3.11
C ASN A 304 44.56 6.59 2.04
N ASN A 305 43.78 7.33 1.24
CA ASN A 305 44.10 7.58 -0.18
C ASN A 305 43.18 8.67 -0.78
N ALA A 306 43.79 9.60 -1.50
CA ALA A 306 43.19 10.84 -1.96
C ALA A 306 42.41 10.69 -3.28
N THR A 307 41.34 11.48 -3.45
CA THR A 307 41.20 12.44 -4.58
C THR A 307 39.99 13.37 -4.40
N ALA A 308 40.31 14.67 -4.36
CA ALA A 308 39.59 15.88 -4.78
C ALA A 308 38.11 16.15 -4.35
N GLN A 309 37.94 17.30 -3.66
CA GLN A 309 36.68 18.07 -3.52
C GLN A 309 36.34 18.85 -4.82
N PRO A 310 35.15 19.51 -4.91
CA PRO A 310 35.05 20.87 -4.38
C PRO A 310 33.88 21.10 -3.41
N ALA A 311 34.03 22.18 -2.65
CA ALA A 311 33.22 22.63 -1.52
C ALA A 311 32.00 23.49 -1.93
N ASN A 312 30.99 23.55 -1.06
CA ASN A 312 30.52 24.84 -0.51
C ASN A 312 29.61 24.62 0.70
N GLY A 313 30.02 25.16 1.85
CA GLY A 313 29.19 25.24 3.05
C GLY A 313 28.37 26.51 3.03
N SER A 314 27.08 26.43 3.34
CA SER A 314 26.33 27.57 3.85
C SER A 314 26.12 27.38 5.35
N ALA A 315 26.67 28.29 6.14
CA ALA A 315 26.37 28.37 7.57
C ALA A 315 24.86 28.59 7.73
N SER A 316 24.23 27.83 8.63
CA SER A 316 22.80 28.00 8.89
C SER A 316 22.55 29.39 9.48
N VAL A 317 21.70 30.19 8.84
CA VAL A 317 21.29 31.52 9.29
C VAL A 317 19.83 31.50 9.73
N ARG A 318 19.43 32.45 10.58
CA ARG A 318 18.02 32.56 10.99
C ARG A 318 17.16 33.12 9.86
N CYS A 319 16.05 32.43 9.58
CA CYS A 319 15.10 32.76 8.51
C CYS A 319 14.65 34.23 8.56
N ALA A 320 14.65 34.86 7.39
CA ALA A 320 14.24 36.25 7.21
C ALA A 320 12.71 36.45 7.07
N GLY A 321 11.92 35.37 7.01
CA GLY A 321 10.46 35.44 6.87
C GLY A 321 9.75 36.04 8.09
N ILE A 322 8.61 36.70 7.85
CA ILE A 322 7.71 37.21 8.88
C ILE A 322 6.50 36.28 8.96
N THR A 323 6.11 35.87 10.16
CA THR A 323 4.93 35.03 10.38
C THR A 323 3.64 35.85 10.19
N GLN A 324 2.50 35.17 10.02
CA GLN A 324 1.19 35.84 9.93
C GLN A 324 0.87 36.71 11.17
N ALA A 325 1.50 36.43 12.31
CA ALA A 325 1.42 37.25 13.53
C ALA A 325 2.41 38.43 13.57
N GLY A 326 3.05 38.79 12.44
CA GLY A 326 3.94 39.94 12.32
C GLY A 326 5.32 39.78 12.98
N LYS A 327 5.70 38.59 13.42
CA LYS A 327 6.97 38.34 14.13
C LYS A 327 8.01 37.67 13.22
N ARG A 328 9.29 37.96 13.45
CA ARG A 328 10.39 37.34 12.69
C ARG A 328 10.49 35.85 12.98
N CYS A 329 10.51 35.05 11.91
CA CYS A 329 10.62 33.60 11.96
C CYS A 329 11.84 33.17 12.79
N LYS A 330 11.65 32.17 13.65
CA LYS A 330 12.70 31.67 14.57
C LYS A 330 13.50 30.51 13.99
N ARG A 331 13.08 29.96 12.84
CA ARG A 331 13.71 28.78 12.23
C ARG A 331 15.04 29.13 11.56
N MET A 332 15.97 28.18 11.53
CA MET A 332 17.23 28.29 10.82
C MET A 332 17.10 27.75 9.39
N THR A 333 17.87 28.28 8.46
CA THR A 333 17.91 27.87 7.05
C THR A 333 19.33 27.95 6.52
N THR A 334 19.67 27.03 5.63
CA THR A 334 20.90 27.04 4.83
C THR A 334 20.62 27.46 3.39
N SER A 335 19.35 27.80 3.08
CA SER A 335 18.93 28.29 1.77
C SER A 335 19.64 29.60 1.43
N SER A 336 20.10 29.71 0.19
CA SER A 336 20.78 30.90 -0.33
C SER A 336 19.91 32.16 -0.28
N ASN A 337 18.57 32.01 -0.31
CA ASN A 337 17.63 33.13 -0.19
C ASN A 337 17.36 33.55 1.27
N GLY A 338 17.98 32.88 2.26
CA GLY A 338 17.82 33.20 3.68
C GLY A 338 16.41 32.96 4.23
N ARG A 339 15.52 32.26 3.50
CA ARG A 339 14.17 31.89 3.96
C ARG A 339 14.07 30.37 4.16
N CYS A 340 13.16 29.96 5.04
CA CYS A 340 12.86 28.55 5.26
C CYS A 340 11.63 28.15 4.44
N TYR A 341 11.38 26.84 4.32
CA TYR A 341 10.31 26.29 3.47
C TYR A 341 8.89 26.81 3.76
N GLN A 342 8.62 27.42 4.92
CA GLN A 342 7.33 28.05 5.22
C GLN A 342 7.19 29.49 4.72
N HIS A 343 8.26 30.04 4.15
CA HIS A 343 8.32 31.38 3.60
C HIS A 343 9.07 31.30 2.26
N PRO A 344 8.44 30.79 1.18
CA PRO A 344 9.09 30.69 -0.13
C PRO A 344 9.66 32.03 -0.61
#